data_AF-A0A0S9NF72-F1
#
_entry.id   AF-A0A0S9NF72-F1
#
_cell.length_a   1.000
_cell.length_b   1.000
_cell.length_c   1.000
_cell.angle_alpha   90.00
_cell.angle_beta   90.00
_cell.angle_gamma   90.00
#
_symmetry.space_group_name_H-M   'P 1'
#
loop_
_entity.id
_entity.type
_entity.pdbx_description
1 polymer ?
#
loop_
_entity_poly.entity_id
_entity_poly.type
_entity_poly.pdbx_seq_one_letter_code
_entity_poly.pdbx_strand_id
1 'polypeptide(L)'
;MTVPRFEELDGFGEIVAILLEPGLLSVQLIGEERFLHAAGTAMMHGPIDAQLQTVPIRMRHFSVVNQGDRRRIMMTVHFEHVGVAGPPAA
;
A
#
# COMPACT_ATOMS: atom_id res chain seq x y z
N MET A 1 -12.31 8.25 -7.74
CA MET A 1 -11.04 8.00 -7.02
C MET A 1 -11.22 6.74 -6.20
N THR A 2 -10.30 5.80 -6.29
CA THR A 2 -10.39 4.50 -5.62
C THR A 2 -9.34 4.47 -4.52
N VAL A 3 -9.77 4.48 -3.26
CA VAL A 3 -8.88 4.40 -2.09
C VAL A 3 -8.84 2.93 -1.63
N PRO A 4 -7.72 2.21 -1.72
CA PRO A 4 -7.60 0.89 -1.13
C PRO A 4 -7.62 0.94 0.40
N ARG A 5 -8.21 -0.08 1.02
CA ARG A 5 -8.33 -0.23 2.46
C ARG A 5 -7.27 -1.20 2.97
N PHE A 6 -6.58 -0.81 4.04
CA PHE A 6 -5.46 -1.55 4.62
C PHE A 6 -5.89 -2.05 5.99
N GLU A 7 -6.39 -3.29 6.07
CA GLU A 7 -6.90 -3.86 7.34
C GLU A 7 -5.79 -3.95 8.42
N GLU A 8 -4.53 -4.12 8.03
CA GLU A 8 -3.38 -4.18 8.96
C GLU A 8 -2.96 -2.80 9.52
N LEU A 9 -3.42 -1.70 8.92
CA LEU A 9 -3.06 -0.33 9.30
C LEU A 9 -4.29 0.49 9.76
N ASP A 10 -5.49 -0.10 9.76
CA ASP A 10 -6.72 0.53 10.20
C ASP A 10 -6.60 0.93 11.70
N GLY A 11 -6.70 2.24 11.98
CA GLY A 11 -6.74 2.78 13.35
C GLY A 11 -5.61 3.73 13.77
N PHE A 12 -4.60 3.97 12.93
CA PHE A 12 -3.40 4.71 13.35
C PHE A 12 -3.06 5.97 12.52
N GLY A 13 -3.77 6.21 11.41
CA GLY A 13 -3.57 7.37 10.55
C GLY A 13 -4.50 7.38 9.33
N GLU A 14 -4.31 8.36 8.45
CA GLU A 14 -4.98 8.42 7.16
C GLU A 14 -4.10 7.78 6.09
N ILE A 15 -4.70 6.88 5.29
CA ILE A 15 -4.04 6.24 4.16
C ILE A 15 -4.78 6.62 2.90
N VAL A 16 -4.10 7.36 2.04
CA VAL A 16 -4.59 7.71 0.71
C VAL A 16 -3.81 6.90 -0.29
N ALA A 17 -4.50 6.19 -1.17
CA ALA A 17 -3.84 5.46 -2.23
C ALA A 17 -4.58 5.61 -3.54
N ILE A 18 -3.81 5.75 -4.61
CA ILE A 18 -4.27 6.10 -5.95
C ILE A 18 -3.63 5.11 -6.91
N LEU A 19 -4.45 4.43 -7.70
CA LEU A 19 -3.97 3.60 -8.80
C LEU A 19 -3.38 4.51 -9.88
N LEU A 20 -2.07 4.39 -10.12
CA LEU A 20 -1.39 5.12 -11.19
C LEU A 20 -1.55 4.38 -12.51
N GLU A 21 -1.24 3.09 -12.50
CA GLU A 21 -1.24 2.18 -13.65
C GLU A 21 -1.56 0.76 -13.17
N PRO A 22 -1.92 -0.18 -14.06
CA PRO A 22 -2.11 -1.59 -13.67
C PRO A 22 -0.89 -2.14 -12.92
N GLY A 23 -1.10 -2.58 -11.67
CA GLY A 23 -0.03 -3.11 -10.81
C GLY A 23 0.80 -2.06 -10.07
N LEU A 24 0.45 -0.78 -10.17
CA LEU A 24 1.18 0.33 -9.53
C LEU A 24 0.28 1.30 -8.77
N LEU A 25 0.51 1.47 -7.47
CA LEU A 25 -0.17 2.43 -6.60
C LEU A 25 0.78 3.55 -6.18
N SER A 26 0.26 4.78 -6.09
CA SER A 26 0.83 5.82 -5.24
C SER A 26 0.12 5.74 -3.89
N VAL A 27 0.86 5.56 -2.81
CA VAL A 27 0.34 5.46 -1.44
C VAL A 27 0.94 6.59 -0.61
N GLN A 28 0.09 7.23 0.18
CA GLN A 28 0.44 8.27 1.12
C GLN A 28 -0.09 7.89 2.49
N LEU A 29 0.81 7.80 3.46
CA LEU A 29 0.50 7.57 4.87
C LEU A 29 0.66 8.91 5.59
N ILE A 30 -0.39 9.35 6.29
CA ILE A 30 -0.39 10.58 7.08
C ILE A 30 -0.75 10.21 8.51
N GLY A 31 0.07 10.62 9.48
CA GLY A 31 -0.23 10.32 10.87
C GLY A 31 0.90 10.71 11.82
N GLU A 32 0.79 10.21 13.04
CA GLU A 32 1.81 10.43 14.07
C GLU A 32 3.10 9.65 13.76
N GLU A 33 4.24 10.13 14.25
CA GLU A 33 5.55 9.53 13.98
C GLU A 33 5.62 8.05 14.39
N ARG A 34 4.98 7.66 15.50
CA ARG A 34 4.89 6.25 15.94
C ARG A 34 4.17 5.35 14.94
N PHE A 35 3.16 5.88 14.25
CA PHE A 35 2.43 5.14 13.22
C PHE A 35 3.29 4.94 11.98
N LEU A 36 3.92 6.01 11.52
CA LEU A 36 4.78 5.97 10.34
C LEU A 36 5.99 5.07 10.55
N HIS A 37 6.53 5.04 11.77
CA HIS A 37 7.56 4.09 12.16
C HIS A 37 7.05 2.64 12.08
N ALA A 38 5.88 2.34 12.66
CA ALA A 38 5.30 0.99 12.63
C ALA A 38 4.99 0.53 11.19
N ALA A 39 4.43 1.40 10.36
CA ALA A 39 4.20 1.11 8.94
C ALA A 39 5.52 0.86 8.20
N GLY A 40 6.54 1.68 8.48
CA GLY A 40 7.91 1.47 8.00
C GLY A 40 8.45 0.08 8.32
N THR A 41 8.30 -0.33 9.59
CA THR A 41 8.69 -1.67 10.05
C THR A 41 7.92 -2.79 9.35
N ALA A 42 6.60 -2.66 9.22
CA ALA A 42 5.76 -3.65 8.52
C ALA A 42 6.21 -3.85 7.06
N MET A 43 6.46 -2.75 6.33
CA MET A 43 6.95 -2.79 4.95
C MET A 43 8.32 -3.47 4.79
N MET A 44 9.17 -3.47 5.83
CA MET A 44 10.46 -4.18 5.80
C MET A 44 10.32 -5.69 6.03
N HIS A 45 9.24 -6.13 6.68
CA HIS A 45 9.07 -7.53 7.09
C HIS A 45 8.45 -8.43 6.03
N GLY A 46 7.88 -7.87 4.97
CA GLY A 46 7.38 -8.68 3.87
C GLY A 46 6.27 -8.00 3.07
N PRO A 47 5.62 -8.79 2.20
CA PRO A 47 4.49 -8.30 1.45
C PRO A 47 3.34 -7.96 2.40
N ILE A 48 2.60 -6.90 2.06
CA ILE A 48 1.43 -6.46 2.82
C ILE A 48 0.19 -6.80 1.99
N ASP A 49 -0.76 -7.49 2.59
CA ASP A 49 -2.04 -7.80 1.96
C ASP A 49 -3.03 -6.64 2.19
N ALA A 50 -3.76 -6.26 1.15
CA ALA A 50 -4.72 -5.15 1.19
C ALA A 50 -5.91 -5.40 0.26
N GLN A 51 -6.91 -4.53 0.30
CA GLN A 51 -8.05 -4.59 -0.61
C GLN A 51 -8.13 -3.33 -1.47
N LEU A 52 -8.09 -3.51 -2.79
CA LEU A 52 -8.39 -2.45 -3.75
C LEU A 52 -9.85 -2.59 -4.18
N GLN A 53 -10.71 -1.70 -3.69
CA GLN A 53 -12.18 -1.83 -3.76
C GLN A 53 -12.65 -3.10 -3.06
N THR A 54 -12.84 -4.18 -3.82
CA THR A 54 -13.27 -5.50 -3.36
C THR A 54 -12.31 -6.60 -3.80
N VAL A 55 -11.23 -6.24 -4.50
CA VAL A 55 -10.26 -7.20 -5.02
C VAL A 55 -9.09 -7.27 -4.04
N PRO A 56 -8.77 -8.45 -3.50
CA PRO A 56 -7.60 -8.61 -2.65
C PRO A 56 -6.33 -8.43 -3.48
N ILE A 57 -5.40 -7.64 -2.96
CA ILE A 57 -4.10 -7.36 -3.56
C ILE A 57 -2.99 -7.69 -2.57
N ARG A 58 -1.81 -8.01 -3.11
CA ARG A 58 -0.59 -8.20 -2.35
C ARG A 58 0.45 -7.19 -2.80
N MET A 59 0.90 -6.35 -1.90
CA MET A 59 1.91 -5.32 -2.13
C MET A 59 3.29 -5.88 -1.86
N ARG A 60 4.22 -5.77 -2.80
CA ARG A 60 5.55 -6.42 -2.72
C ARG A 60 6.73 -5.46 -2.73
N HIS A 61 6.67 -4.40 -3.54
CA HIS A 61 7.77 -3.46 -3.69
C HIS A 61 7.32 -2.07 -3.30
N PHE A 62 8.02 -1.47 -2.35
CA PHE A 62 7.73 -0.13 -1.83
C PHE A 62 8.91 0.78 -2.16
N SER A 63 8.66 1.85 -2.92
CA SER A 63 9.64 2.89 -3.22
C SER A 63 9.24 4.16 -2.51
N VAL A 64 9.95 4.53 -1.44
CA VAL A 64 9.65 5.73 -0.64
C VAL A 64 10.19 6.97 -1.35
N VAL A 65 9.31 7.90 -1.68
CA VAL A 65 9.60 9.10 -2.51
C VAL A 65 9.89 10.34 -1.66
N ASN A 66 9.41 10.38 -0.40
CA ASN A 66 9.60 11.54 0.47
C ASN A 66 9.86 11.13 1.93
N GLN A 67 11.00 11.55 2.48
CA GLN A 67 11.37 11.42 3.89
C GLN A 67 11.51 12.78 4.62
N GLY A 68 11.20 13.90 3.95
CA GLY A 68 11.39 15.24 4.52
C GLY A 68 10.31 15.67 5.52
N ASP A 69 9.14 15.03 5.49
CA ASP A 69 8.02 15.32 6.39
C ASP A 69 7.83 14.16 7.37
N ARG A 70 8.12 14.39 8.66
CA ARG A 70 8.00 13.37 9.71
C ARG A 70 6.57 12.92 9.98
N ARG A 71 5.57 13.61 9.42
CA ARG A 71 4.15 13.28 9.55
C ARG A 71 3.58 12.62 8.30
N ARG A 72 4.42 12.35 7.30
CA ARG A 72 3.96 11.82 6.03
C ARG A 72 5.00 10.97 5.33
N ILE A 73 4.60 9.75 4.96
CA ILE A 73 5.37 8.92 4.04
C ILE A 73 4.62 8.90 2.71
N MET A 74 5.32 9.24 1.63
CA MET A 74 4.81 9.05 0.27
C MET A 74 5.62 7.96 -0.41
N MET A 75 4.94 7.02 -1.05
CA MET A 75 5.58 5.87 -1.66
C MET A 75 4.85 5.45 -2.93
N THR A 76 5.59 4.76 -3.80
CA THR A 76 5.03 4.00 -4.91
C THR A 76 5.08 2.52 -4.56
N VAL A 77 3.99 1.80 -4.80
CA VAL A 77 3.83 0.40 -4.40
C VAL A 77 3.45 -0.46 -5.59
N HIS A 78 4.25 -1.48 -5.88
CA HIS A 78 3.85 -2.52 -6.82
C HIS A 78 3.00 -3.57 -6.12
N PHE A 79 1.90 -3.95 -6.76
CA PHE A 79 0.98 -4.95 -6.24
C PHE A 79 0.57 -5.97 -7.30
N GLU A 80 0.14 -7.13 -6.83
CA GLU A 80 -0.47 -8.19 -7.63
C GLU A 80 -1.87 -8.53 -7.08
N HIS A 81 -2.79 -8.95 -7.93
CA HIS A 81 -4.10 -9.44 -7.47
C HIS A 81 -3.95 -10.84 -6.87
N VAL A 82 -4.51 -11.03 -5.67
CA VAL A 82 -4.54 -12.34 -5.01
C VAL A 82 -5.74 -13.11 -5.53
N GLY A 83 -5.52 -14.27 -6.14
CA GLY A 83 -6.62 -15.14 -6.62
C GLY A 83 -7.07 -14.89 -8.07
N VAL A 84 -6.45 -13.99 -8.82
CA VAL A 84 -6.59 -13.97 -10.28
C VAL A 84 -5.57 -14.96 -10.84
N ALA A 85 -5.95 -16.24 -10.91
CA ALA A 85 -5.29 -17.15 -11.84
C ALA A 85 -5.36 -16.49 -13.22
N GLY A 86 -4.22 -16.28 -13.87
CA GLY A 86 -4.20 -15.87 -15.27
C GLY A 86 -5.13 -16.77 -16.09
N PRO A 87 -5.71 -16.29 -17.21
CA PRO A 87 -6.50 -17.17 -18.06
C PRO A 87 -5.67 -18.43 -18.37
N PRO A 88 -6.28 -19.63 -18.36
CA PRO A 88 -5.57 -20.82 -18.77
C PRO A 88 -4.94 -20.53 -20.13
N ALA A 89 -3.64 -20.80 -20.25
CA ALA A 89 -2.94 -20.69 -21.52
C ALA A 89 -3.76 -21.49 -22.56
N ALA A 90 -4.28 -20.79 -23.56
CA ALA A 90 -5.03 -21.36 -24.67
C ALA A 90 -4.09 -22.16 -25.59
#